data_AF-A0A924ZD12-F1
#
_entry.id   AF-A0A924ZD12-F1
#
_cell.length_a   1.000
_cell.length_b   1.000
_cell.length_c   1.000
_cell.angle_alpha   90.00
_cell.angle_beta   90.00
_cell.angle_gamma   90.00
#
_symmetry.space_group_name_H-M   'P 1'
#
loop_
_entity.id
_entity.type
_entity.pdbx_description
1 polymer ?
#
loop_
_entity_poly.entity_id
_entity_poly.type
_entity_poly.pdbx_seq_one_letter_code
_entity_poly.pdbx_strand_id
1 'polypeptide(L)'
;MAAPAAPFVLPMDSLQAVAESAGLQWVNSDADKIRAVQAAMDSQPAPAHVPRERKPVAAVDEGPLVLVETRKDLSQFKLPFETAQGGSQPNA
;
A
#
# COMPACT_ATOMS: atom_id res chain seq x y z
N MET A 1 25.38 -1.54 -23.53
CA MET A 1 25.20 -0.65 -22.35
C MET A 1 24.98 0.75 -22.86
N ALA A 2 23.87 1.40 -22.51
CA ALA A 2 23.65 2.82 -22.82
C ALA A 2 24.39 3.70 -21.79
N ALA A 3 25.07 4.75 -22.24
CA ALA A 3 25.74 5.71 -21.37
C ALA A 3 24.72 6.56 -20.60
N PRO A 4 25.01 6.96 -19.34
CA PRO A 4 24.09 7.80 -18.57
C PRO A 4 23.96 9.19 -19.21
N ALA A 5 22.74 9.70 -19.26
CA ALA A 5 22.47 11.06 -19.73
C ALA A 5 23.06 12.09 -18.75
N ALA A 6 23.67 13.16 -19.29
CA ALA A 6 24.20 14.24 -18.47
C ALA A 6 23.07 14.99 -17.74
N PRO A 7 23.31 15.49 -16.52
CA PRO A 7 22.32 16.26 -15.78
C PRO A 7 21.99 17.55 -16.53
N PHE A 8 20.70 17.83 -16.69
CA PHE A 8 20.22 19.08 -17.27
C PHE A 8 20.43 20.24 -16.30
N VAL A 9 21.01 21.34 -16.78
CA VAL A 9 21.20 22.58 -16.02
C VAL A 9 20.31 23.66 -16.64
N LEU A 10 19.43 24.25 -15.83
CA LEU A 10 18.52 25.31 -16.26
C LEU A 10 19.27 26.65 -16.37
N PRO A 11 19.32 27.31 -17.55
CA PRO A 11 20.06 28.56 -17.73
C PRO A 11 19.25 29.77 -17.23
N MET A 12 19.29 30.02 -15.92
CA MET A 12 18.54 31.09 -15.25
C MET A 12 18.75 32.47 -15.89
N ASP A 13 19.99 32.85 -16.19
CA ASP A 13 20.31 34.16 -16.79
C ASP A 13 19.61 34.38 -18.14
N SER A 14 19.60 33.34 -18.98
CA SER A 14 18.94 33.42 -20.30
C SER A 14 17.43 33.58 -20.17
N LEU A 15 16.84 32.89 -19.19
CA LEU A 15 15.40 32.94 -18.98
C LEU A 15 14.98 34.30 -18.36
N GLN A 16 15.80 34.85 -17.47
CA GLN A 16 15.60 36.19 -16.93
C GLN A 16 15.63 37.25 -18.04
N ALA A 17 16.62 37.19 -18.94
CA ALA A 17 16.72 38.11 -20.07
C ALA A 17 15.49 38.04 -21.00
N VAL A 18 14.92 36.84 -21.21
CA VAL A 18 13.70 36.67 -22.00
C VAL A 18 12.51 37.34 -21.31
N ALA A 19 12.35 37.17 -20.00
CA ALA A 19 11.28 37.84 -19.24
C ALA A 19 11.41 39.37 -19.32
N GLU A 20 12.62 39.91 -19.14
CA GLU A 20 12.89 41.35 -19.25
C GLU A 20 12.57 41.88 -20.65
N SER A 21 12.90 41.14 -21.71
CA SER A 21 12.58 41.52 -23.09
C SER A 21 11.08 41.60 -23.37
N ALA A 22 10.28 40.85 -22.62
CA ALA A 22 8.81 40.87 -22.68
C ALA A 22 8.18 41.92 -21.73
N GLY A 23 9.00 42.72 -21.03
CA GLY A 23 8.52 43.68 -20.03
C GLY A 23 8.00 43.02 -18.74
N LEU A 24 8.40 41.78 -18.48
CA LEU A 24 8.01 41.01 -17.31
C LEU A 24 9.16 40.96 -16.30
N GLN A 25 8.82 41.01 -15.01
CA GLN A 25 9.80 40.84 -13.94
C GLN A 25 9.84 39.37 -13.51
N TRP A 26 11.01 38.75 -13.64
CA TRP A 26 11.26 37.44 -13.06
C TRP A 26 11.39 37.56 -11.54
N VAL A 27 10.64 36.77 -10.77
CA VAL A 27 10.75 36.71 -9.31
C VAL A 27 11.09 35.28 -8.90
N ASN A 28 12.25 35.08 -8.28
CA ASN A 28 12.68 33.79 -7.73
C ASN A 28 13.05 33.97 -6.24
N SER A 29 12.99 32.87 -5.50
CA SER A 29 13.52 32.79 -4.15
C SER A 29 15.05 32.86 -4.17
N ASP A 30 15.61 33.49 -3.14
CA ASP A 30 17.05 33.62 -2.92
C ASP A 30 17.71 32.24 -2.84
N ALA A 31 18.59 31.95 -3.80
CA ALA A 31 19.20 30.63 -3.97
C ALA A 31 20.10 30.24 -2.78
N ASP A 32 20.76 31.20 -2.14
CA ASP A 32 21.62 30.93 -0.99
C ASP A 32 20.77 30.59 0.25
N LYS A 33 19.63 31.27 0.43
CA LYS A 33 18.66 30.92 1.48
C LYS A 33 18.06 29.53 1.27
N ILE A 34 17.70 29.17 0.04
CA ILE A 34 17.20 27.81 -0.28
C ILE A 34 18.28 26.77 0.04
N ARG A 35 19.52 27.00 -0.40
CA ARG A 35 20.65 26.08 -0.16
C ARG A 35 20.89 25.91 1.35
N ALA A 36 20.84 26.99 2.13
CA ALA A 36 21.01 26.93 3.57
C ALA A 36 19.91 26.11 4.25
N VAL A 37 18.65 26.30 3.86
CA VAL A 37 17.52 25.51 4.40
C VAL A 37 17.64 24.04 4.01
N GLN A 38 17.97 23.74 2.75
CA GLN A 38 18.15 22.37 2.27
C GLN A 38 19.28 21.67 3.04
N ALA A 39 20.42 22.32 3.22
CA ALA A 39 21.52 21.78 4.02
C ALA A 39 21.12 21.53 5.48
N ALA A 40 20.31 22.43 6.06
CA ALA A 40 19.76 22.22 7.40
C ALA A 40 18.84 21.00 7.45
N MET A 41 17.97 20.81 6.46
CA MET A 41 17.07 19.64 6.35
C MET A 41 17.85 18.33 6.20
N ASP A 42 18.87 18.29 5.32
CA ASP A 42 19.71 17.10 5.13
C ASP A 42 20.53 16.75 6.38
N SER A 43 20.85 17.75 7.21
CA SER A 43 21.55 17.53 8.47
C SER A 43 20.65 17.02 9.60
N GLN A 44 19.32 17.02 9.44
CA GLN A 44 18.41 16.56 10.48
C GLN A 44 18.51 15.03 10.64
N PRO A 45 18.84 14.52 11.85
CA PRO A 45 18.89 13.08 12.09
C PRO A 45 17.48 12.50 12.00
N ALA A 46 17.35 11.38 11.29
CA ALA A 46 16.09 10.66 11.19
C ALA A 46 15.61 10.25 12.59
N PRO A 47 14.29 10.34 12.88
CA PRO A 47 13.76 9.92 14.16
C PRO A 47 14.09 8.44 14.41
N ALA A 48 14.50 8.13 15.64
CA ALA A 48 14.84 6.77 16.02
C ALA A 48 13.63 5.86 15.82
N HIS A 49 13.78 4.84 14.98
CA HIS A 49 12.75 3.83 14.79
C HIS A 49 12.67 2.95 16.03
N VAL A 50 11.49 2.88 16.66
CA VAL A 50 11.21 1.95 17.76
C VAL A 50 10.35 0.80 17.20
N PRO A 51 10.93 -0.38 16.93
CA PRO A 51 10.16 -1.53 16.45
C PRO A 51 9.14 -1.94 17.51
N ARG A 52 7.87 -2.02 17.12
CA ARG A 52 6.83 -2.56 18.00
C ARG A 52 7.00 -4.08 18.08
N GLU A 53 7.05 -4.61 19.29
CA GLU A 53 6.99 -6.06 19.51
C GLU A 53 5.68 -6.61 18.94
N ARG A 54 5.79 -7.60 18.03
CA ARG A 54 4.61 -8.27 17.46
C ARG A 54 3.99 -9.16 18.53
N LYS A 55 2.68 -9.07 18.73
CA LYS A 55 1.96 -10.00 19.62
C LYS A 55 2.19 -11.44 19.13
N PRO A 56 2.50 -12.40 20.03
CA PRO A 56 2.61 -13.82 19.65
C PRO A 56 1.32 -14.30 18.97
N VAL A 57 1.47 -15.03 17.87
CA VAL A 57 0.35 -15.64 17.17
C VAL A 57 -0.24 -16.72 18.07
N ALA A 58 -1.57 -16.74 18.21
CA ALA A 58 -2.24 -17.80 18.95
C ALA A 58 -1.91 -19.15 18.31
N ALA A 59 -1.55 -20.14 19.13
CA ALA A 59 -1.33 -21.50 18.63
C ALA A 59 -2.62 -22.01 17.97
N VAL A 60 -2.48 -22.58 16.78
CA VAL A 60 -3.56 -23.31 16.12
C VAL A 60 -3.74 -24.63 16.88
N ASP A 61 -4.98 -24.95 17.22
CA ASP A 61 -5.29 -26.24 17.83
C ASP A 61 -5.14 -27.33 16.76
N GLU A 62 -4.08 -28.15 16.86
CA GLU A 62 -3.83 -29.31 16.00
C GLU A 62 -4.53 -30.58 16.50
N GLY A 63 -5.46 -30.44 17.46
CA GLY A 63 -6.25 -31.55 17.96
C GLY A 63 -7.16 -32.12 16.87
N PRO A 64 -7.44 -33.42 16.87
CA PRO A 64 -8.42 -34.00 15.96
C PRO A 64 -9.79 -33.35 16.23
N LEU A 65 -10.44 -32.84 15.18
CA LEU A 65 -11.77 -32.23 15.28
C LEU A 65 -12.74 -33.22 15.93
N VAL A 66 -13.16 -32.94 17.16
CA VAL A 66 -14.14 -33.75 17.89
C VAL A 66 -15.53 -33.22 17.58
N LEU A 67 -16.34 -34.03 16.90
CA LEU A 67 -17.76 -33.77 16.75
C LEU A 67 -18.42 -33.89 18.13
N VAL A 68 -18.69 -32.76 18.78
CA VAL A 68 -19.52 -32.71 19.99
C VAL A 68 -20.97 -32.83 19.54
N GLU A 69 -21.38 -34.08 19.26
CA GLU A 69 -22.75 -34.45 18.90
C GLU A 69 -23.71 -33.74 19.86
N THR A 70 -24.34 -32.66 19.39
CA THR A 70 -25.54 -32.14 20.04
C THR A 70 -26.47 -33.34 20.17
N ARG A 71 -26.98 -33.65 21.37
CA ARG A 71 -27.77 -34.87 21.69
C ARG A 71 -29.12 -34.96 20.97
N LYS A 72 -29.17 -34.67 19.67
CA LYS A 72 -30.33 -34.79 18.83
C LYS A 72 -29.91 -35.70 17.70
N ASP A 73 -30.34 -36.95 17.81
CA ASP A 73 -30.25 -37.90 16.71
C ASP A 73 -30.92 -37.27 15.48
N LEU A 74 -30.17 -37.13 14.39
CA LEU A 74 -30.58 -36.45 13.16
C LEU A 74 -31.37 -37.37 12.22
N SER A 75 -31.31 -38.69 12.42
CA SER A 75 -32.02 -39.67 11.57
C SER A 75 -33.54 -39.60 11.72
N GLN A 76 -34.00 -39.04 12.84
CA GLN A 76 -35.41 -38.75 13.14
C GLN A 76 -35.86 -37.35 12.70
N PHE A 77 -34.96 -36.53 12.13
CA PHE A 77 -35.26 -35.16 11.72
C PHE A 77 -35.47 -35.10 10.19
N LYS A 78 -36.72 -35.11 9.74
CA LYS A 78 -37.06 -34.99 8.32
C LYS A 78 -36.86 -33.54 7.85
N LEU A 79 -35.95 -33.32 6.90
CA LEU A 79 -35.62 -31.99 6.41
C LEU A 79 -36.55 -31.58 5.26
N PRO A 80 -36.94 -30.29 5.16
CA PRO A 80 -37.94 -29.83 4.20
C PRO A 80 -37.54 -29.97 2.72
N PHE A 81 -36.26 -30.26 2.42
CA PHE A 81 -35.77 -30.50 1.05
C PHE A 81 -35.82 -31.97 0.61
N GLU A 82 -35.97 -32.94 1.52
CA GLU A 82 -36.09 -34.37 1.16
C GLU A 82 -37.45 -34.70 0.51
N THR A 83 -38.47 -33.89 0.76
CA THR A 83 -39.79 -34.06 0.13
C THR A 83 -39.81 -33.52 -1.31
N ALA A 84 -38.73 -32.86 -1.75
CA ALA A 84 -38.62 -32.19 -3.04
C ALA A 84 -37.74 -32.92 -4.07
N GLN A 85 -37.58 -34.25 -3.99
CA GLN A 85 -36.86 -35.02 -5.02
C GLN A 85 -37.67 -36.22 -5.51
N GLY A 86 -38.83 -35.93 -6.10
CA GLY A 86 -39.39 -36.73 -7.19
C GLY A 86 -39.17 -35.95 -8.49
N GLY A 87 -38.18 -36.36 -9.30
CA GLY A 87 -37.93 -35.75 -10.60
C GLY A 87 -36.76 -36.36 -11.38
N SER A 88 -37.06 -37.45 -12.10
CA SER A 88 -36.67 -37.74 -13.50
C SER A 88 -35.19 -37.57 -13.92
N GLN A 89 -34.48 -38.46 -14.62
CA GLN A 89 -34.59 -39.84 -15.13
C GLN A 89 -33.18 -40.15 -15.74
N PRO A 90 -32.87 -41.40 -16.15
CA PRO A 90 -31.53 -41.89 -16.49
C PRO A 90 -31.20 -41.68 -17.98
N ASN A 91 -29.90 -41.64 -18.33
CA ASN A 91 -29.35 -42.33 -19.51
C ASN A 91 -27.81 -42.37 -19.46
N ALA A 92 -27.26 -43.32 -20.23
CA ALA A 92 -25.87 -43.63 -20.55
C ALA A 92 -24.91 -42.44 -20.75
#